data_AF-A0A126YYL0-F1
#
_entry.id   AF-A0A126YYL0-F1
#
_cell.length_a   1.000
_cell.length_b   1.000
_cell.length_c   1.000
_cell.angle_alpha   90.00
_cell.angle_beta   90.00
_cell.angle_gamma   90.00
#
_symmetry.space_group_name_H-M   'P 1'
#
loop_
_entity.id
_entity.type
_entity.pdbx_description
1 polymer ?
#
loop_
_entity_poly.entity_id
_entity_poly.type
_entity_poly.pdbx_seq_one_letter_code
_entity_poly.pdbx_strand_id
1 'polypeptide(L)'
;MDLIRADLHETTLNYIGYSYGSYLGTTYAGLFPKRVGHFVFDGADDPWAAAAPGGSGDGLVDQAVGFEGDLKAFVTACVAGATKATGSAPCPSPAAPTRAWPRSPPC
;
A
#
# COMPACT_ATOMS: atom_id res chain seq x y z
N MET A 1 11.05 1.03 -20.24
CA MET A 1 12.20 0.71 -19.36
C MET A 1 13.48 0.50 -20.16
N ASP A 2 13.61 -0.57 -20.96
CA ASP A 2 14.88 -0.84 -21.68
C ASP A 2 15.25 0.24 -22.71
N LEU A 3 14.25 0.78 -23.42
CA LEU A 3 14.48 1.91 -24.34
C LEU A 3 14.97 3.16 -23.60
N ILE A 4 14.44 3.44 -22.41
CA ILE A 4 14.86 4.58 -21.58
C ILE A 4 16.31 4.39 -21.16
N ARG A 5 16.69 3.19 -20.69
CA ARG A 5 18.10 2.85 -20.38
C ARG A 5 19.00 3.07 -21.59
N ALA A 6 18.59 2.60 -22.76
CA ALA A 6 19.38 2.69 -23.99
C ALA A 6 19.55 4.15 -24.46
N ASP A 7 18.49 4.95 -24.36
CA ASP A 7 18.49 6.38 -24.70
C ASP A 7 19.37 7.19 -23.75
N LEU A 8 19.40 6.80 -22.47
CA LEU A 8 20.34 7.33 -21.47
C LEU A 8 21.78 6.81 -21.64
N HIS A 9 22.04 5.97 -22.64
CA HIS A 9 23.34 5.34 -22.91
C HIS A 9 23.91 4.52 -21.75
N GLU A 10 23.05 4.00 -20.88
CA GLU A 10 23.47 3.23 -19.72
C GLU A 10 23.57 1.73 -20.04
N THR A 11 24.57 1.05 -19.48
CA THR A 11 24.73 -0.41 -19.68
C THR A 11 23.74 -1.22 -18.82
N THR A 12 23.42 -0.71 -17.63
CA THR A 12 22.44 -1.27 -16.70
C THR A 12 21.47 -0.17 -16.25
N LEU A 13 20.25 -0.54 -15.88
CA LEU A 13 19.28 0.41 -15.32
C LEU A 13 19.47 0.49 -13.80
N ASN A 14 19.42 1.68 -13.22
CA ASN A 14 19.24 1.86 -11.77
C ASN A 14 17.81 2.36 -11.55
N TYR A 15 17.05 1.75 -10.65
CA TYR A 15 15.61 1.95 -10.58
C TYR A 15 15.09 1.89 -9.14
N ILE A 16 14.21 2.84 -8.80
CA ILE A 16 13.39 2.77 -7.59
C ILE A 16 11.93 2.63 -7.98
N GLY A 17 11.28 1.59 -7.47
CA GLY A 17 9.89 1.26 -7.76
C GLY A 17 9.03 1.36 -6.50
N TYR A 18 8.04 2.23 -6.53
CA TYR A 18 7.03 2.35 -5.48
C TYR A 18 5.74 1.69 -5.91
N SER A 19 5.10 0.90 -5.03
CA SER A 19 3.81 0.25 -5.32
C SER A 19 3.89 -0.49 -6.66
N TYR A 20 3.02 -0.20 -7.64
CA TYR A 20 3.06 -0.83 -8.97
C TYR A 20 4.42 -0.66 -9.72
N GLY A 21 5.21 0.35 -9.37
CA GLY A 21 6.58 0.47 -9.88
C GLY A 21 7.46 -0.73 -9.50
N SER A 22 7.24 -1.35 -8.35
CA SER A 22 7.95 -2.57 -7.96
C SER A 22 7.65 -3.73 -8.92
N TYR A 23 6.39 -3.93 -9.30
CA TYR A 23 5.98 -4.91 -10.33
C TYR A 23 6.67 -4.67 -11.67
N LEU A 24 6.77 -3.41 -12.11
CA LEU A 24 7.46 -3.07 -13.35
C LEU A 24 8.96 -3.34 -13.26
N GLY A 25 9.55 -3.04 -12.10
CA GLY A 25 10.97 -3.28 -11.81
C GLY A 25 11.32 -4.77 -11.78
N THR A 26 10.53 -5.58 -11.08
CA THR A 26 10.71 -7.05 -11.01
C THR A 26 10.49 -7.69 -12.38
N THR A 27 9.45 -7.29 -13.11
CA THR A 27 9.21 -7.74 -14.50
C THR A 27 10.39 -7.40 -15.42
N TYR A 28 10.91 -6.17 -15.36
CA TYR A 28 12.07 -5.77 -16.13
C TYR A 28 13.31 -6.61 -15.78
N ALA A 29 13.54 -6.86 -14.49
CA ALA A 29 14.66 -7.67 -14.04
C ALA A 29 14.55 -9.13 -14.51
N GLY A 30 13.35 -9.69 -14.57
CA GLY A 30 13.10 -11.02 -15.13
C GLY A 30 13.35 -11.10 -16.64
N LEU A 31 12.93 -10.08 -17.41
CA LEU A 31 13.09 -10.06 -18.86
C LEU A 31 14.52 -9.71 -19.32
N PHE A 32 15.22 -8.84 -18.59
CA PHE A 32 16.54 -8.32 -18.96
C PHE A 32 17.57 -8.46 -17.82
N PRO A 33 17.82 -9.67 -17.30
CA PRO A 33 18.61 -9.87 -16.07
C PRO A 33 20.03 -9.34 -16.16
N LYS A 34 20.63 -9.30 -17.36
CA LYS A 34 21.98 -8.75 -17.60
C LYS A 34 22.03 -7.22 -17.65
N ARG A 35 20.88 -6.53 -17.58
CA ARG A 35 20.74 -5.06 -17.71
C ARG A 35 20.20 -4.43 -16.42
N VAL A 36 20.29 -5.14 -15.31
CA VAL A 36 19.87 -4.72 -13.97
C VAL A 36 21.09 -4.20 -13.21
N GLY A 37 21.00 -2.98 -12.68
CA GLY A 37 21.98 -2.40 -11.76
C GLY A 37 21.45 -2.42 -10.33
N HIS A 38 21.33 -1.25 -9.71
CA HIS A 38 20.80 -1.07 -8.36
C HIS A 38 19.28 -0.86 -8.39
N PHE A 39 18.55 -1.81 -7.81
CA PHE A 39 17.09 -1.77 -7.75
C PHE A 39 16.63 -1.70 -6.29
N VAL A 40 15.69 -0.81 -6.00
CA VAL A 40 15.02 -0.68 -4.70
C VAL A 40 13.51 -0.72 -4.92
N PHE A 41 12.81 -1.53 -4.15
CA PHE A 41 11.36 -1.66 -4.23
C PHE A 41 10.74 -1.33 -2.88
N ASP A 42 9.81 -0.37 -2.86
CA ASP A 42 9.09 0.06 -1.66
C ASP A 42 7.58 -0.14 -1.86
N GLY A 43 6.95 -0.90 -0.97
CA GLY A 43 5.63 -1.49 -1.21
C GLY A 43 5.67 -2.53 -2.33
N ALA A 44 6.47 -3.59 -2.13
CA ALA A 44 6.76 -4.59 -3.14
C ALA A 44 5.51 -5.40 -3.53
N ASP A 45 5.26 -5.43 -4.84
CA ASP A 45 4.26 -6.24 -5.51
C ASP A 45 5.00 -7.30 -6.34
N ASP A 46 4.81 -8.58 -6.00
CA ASP A 46 5.53 -9.70 -6.58
C ASP A 46 4.69 -10.37 -7.70
N PRO A 47 5.10 -10.26 -8.99
CA PRO A 47 4.39 -10.87 -10.11
C PRO A 47 4.34 -12.40 -10.05
N TRP A 48 5.18 -13.04 -9.25
CA TRP A 48 5.24 -14.49 -9.09
C TRP A 48 4.61 -14.98 -7.78
N ALA A 49 4.00 -14.10 -6.99
CA ALA A 49 3.40 -14.44 -5.70
C ALA A 49 2.42 -15.62 -5.78
N ALA A 50 1.63 -15.71 -6.86
CA ALA A 50 0.69 -16.81 -7.09
C ALA A 50 1.38 -18.18 -7.27
N ALA A 51 2.62 -18.20 -7.74
CA ALA A 51 3.41 -19.42 -7.92
C ALA A 51 4.30 -19.73 -6.70
N ALA A 52 4.40 -18.80 -5.74
CA ALA A 52 5.19 -18.98 -4.54
C ALA A 52 4.48 -19.91 -3.54
N PRO A 53 5.24 -20.73 -2.76
CA PRO A 53 4.65 -21.56 -1.70
C PRO A 53 3.89 -20.70 -0.68
N GLY A 54 2.60 -20.99 -0.49
CA GLY A 54 1.73 -20.21 0.41
C GLY A 54 1.10 -18.97 -0.21
N GLY A 55 1.34 -18.70 -1.50
CA GLY A 55 0.64 -17.66 -2.24
C GLY A 55 -0.82 -18.02 -2.43
N SER A 56 -1.72 -17.09 -2.07
CA SER A 56 -3.17 -17.23 -2.26
C SER A 56 -3.55 -17.29 -3.75
N GLY A 57 -2.67 -16.79 -4.63
CA GLY A 57 -2.98 -16.53 -6.04
C GLY A 57 -3.88 -15.31 -6.25
N ASP A 58 -4.33 -14.68 -5.16
CA ASP A 58 -5.28 -13.57 -5.14
C ASP A 58 -4.70 -12.41 -4.34
N GLY A 59 -3.81 -11.66 -4.99
CA GLY A 59 -3.14 -10.50 -4.38
C GLY A 59 -4.11 -9.42 -3.89
N LEU A 60 -5.34 -9.36 -4.41
CA LEU A 60 -6.36 -8.43 -3.94
C LEU A 60 -6.90 -8.84 -2.56
N VAL A 61 -7.11 -10.14 -2.35
CA VAL A 61 -7.51 -10.67 -1.03
C VAL A 61 -6.40 -10.43 -0.01
N ASP A 62 -5.15 -10.73 -0.35
CA ASP A 62 -4.02 -10.52 0.57
C ASP A 62 -3.87 -9.03 0.95
N GLN A 63 -4.03 -8.13 -0.02
CA GLN A 63 -4.04 -6.69 0.23
C GLN A 63 -5.22 -6.27 1.14
N ALA A 64 -6.43 -6.80 0.89
CA ALA A 64 -7.60 -6.51 1.72
C ALA A 64 -7.41 -6.98 3.16
N VAL A 65 -6.81 -8.15 3.37
CA VAL A 65 -6.46 -8.65 4.71
C VAL A 65 -5.46 -7.73 5.41
N GLY A 66 -4.45 -7.24 4.68
CA GLY A 66 -3.51 -6.24 5.20
C GLY A 66 -4.21 -4.96 5.65
N PHE A 67 -5.09 -4.40 4.81
CA PHE A 67 -5.87 -3.21 5.15
C PHE A 67 -6.79 -3.41 6.35
N GLU A 68 -7.45 -4.57 6.46
CA GLU A 68 -8.26 -4.89 7.64
C GLU A 68 -7.41 -4.92 8.91
N GLY A 69 -6.19 -5.48 8.84
CA GLY A 69 -5.21 -5.45 9.93
C GLY A 69 -4.83 -4.03 10.35
N ASP A 70 -4.47 -3.18 9.38
CA ASP A 70 -4.10 -1.79 9.61
C ASP A 70 -5.25 -0.96 10.17
N LEU A 71 -6.46 -1.15 9.63
CA LEU A 71 -7.68 -0.49 10.11
C LEU A 71 -7.96 -0.90 11.56
N LYS A 72 -7.87 -2.18 11.89
CA LYS A 72 -8.06 -2.66 13.26
C LYS A 72 -7.00 -2.11 14.21
N ALA A 73 -5.74 -2.06 13.78
CA ALA A 73 -4.65 -1.47 14.56
C ALA A 73 -4.89 0.02 14.81
N PHE A 74 -5.29 0.75 13.77
CA PHE A 74 -5.68 2.16 13.86
C PHE A 74 -6.81 2.36 14.87
N VAL A 75 -7.93 1.63 14.73
CA VAL A 75 -9.08 1.76 15.65
C VAL A 75 -8.69 1.39 17.09
N THR A 76 -7.88 0.35 17.27
CA THR A 76 -7.39 -0.07 18.60
C THR A 76 -6.54 1.02 19.25
N ALA A 77 -5.59 1.58 18.51
CA ALA A 77 -4.75 2.69 18.97
C ALA A 77 -5.60 3.94 19.26
N CYS A 78 -6.61 4.17 18.42
CA CYS A 78 -7.57 5.24 18.56
C CYS A 78 -8.31 5.15 19.92
N VAL A 79 -9.02 4.05 20.19
CA VAL A 79 -9.80 3.89 21.43
C VAL A 79 -8.93 3.88 22.68
N ALA A 80 -7.65 3.50 22.56
CA ALA A 80 -6.66 3.56 23.62
C ALA A 80 -6.10 4.98 23.88
N GLY A 81 -6.50 5.98 23.08
CA GLY A 81 -6.08 7.38 23.24
C GLY A 81 -4.69 7.70 22.66
N ALA A 82 -4.17 6.88 21.74
CA ALA A 82 -2.87 7.12 21.13
C ALA A 82 -2.91 8.29 20.13
N THR A 83 -2.35 9.44 20.52
CA THR A 83 -2.36 10.68 19.72
C THR A 83 -1.55 10.61 18.42
N LYS A 84 -0.59 9.67 18.32
CA LYS A 84 0.16 9.40 17.09
C LYS A 84 -0.68 8.72 16.01
N ALA A 85 -1.66 7.91 16.40
CA ALA A 85 -2.53 7.21 15.46
C ALA A 85 -3.53 8.17 14.80
N THR A 86 -3.91 9.26 15.48
CA THR A 86 -5.02 10.14 15.07
C THR A 86 -4.61 11.53 14.61
N GLY A 87 -3.31 11.80 14.52
CA GLY A 87 -2.80 13.06 13.99
C GLY A 87 -3.28 14.30 14.76
N SER A 88 -3.49 14.18 16.08
CA SER A 88 -3.95 15.19 17.07
C SER A 88 -5.45 15.27 17.40
N ALA A 89 -6.34 14.60 16.67
CA ALA A 89 -7.76 14.56 17.06
C ALA A 89 -8.03 13.42 18.07
N PRO A 90 -8.77 13.64 19.17
CA PRO A 90 -9.30 12.53 19.95
C PRO A 90 -10.23 11.71 19.04
N CYS A 91 -10.24 10.41 19.23
CA CYS A 91 -11.15 9.54 18.50
C CYS A 91 -12.59 10.01 18.71
N PRO A 92 -13.43 9.98 17.65
CA PRO A 92 -14.84 10.21 17.83
C PRO A 92 -15.35 9.13 18.79
N SER A 93 -15.64 9.53 20.02
CA SER A 93 -16.29 8.66 20.99
C SER A 93 -17.67 8.32 20.41
N PRO A 94 -18.12 7.05 20.47
CA PRO A 94 -19.52 6.74 20.21
C PRO A 94 -20.48 7.51 21.15
N ALA A 95 -19.97 8.17 22.19
CA ALA A 95 -20.70 9.00 23.14
C ALA A 95 -20.47 10.52 22.98
N ALA A 96 -20.27 11.04 21.77
CA ALA A 96 -20.43 12.49 21.53
C ALA A 96 -21.80 12.80 20.89
N PRO A 97 -22.91 12.90 21.67
CA PRO A 97 -24.14 13.47 21.16
C PRO A 97 -24.01 14.99 21.13
N THR A 98 -23.49 15.58 20.05
CA THR A 98 -23.53 17.04 19.87
C THR A 98 -23.90 17.49 18.46
N ARG A 99 -24.96 16.89 17.91
CA ARG A 99 -26.02 17.66 17.23
C ARG A 99 -27.26 16.79 17.06
N ALA A 100 -28.26 17.03 17.90
CA ALA A 100 -29.61 16.61 17.57
C ALA A 100 -29.95 17.24 16.21
N TRP A 101 -30.24 16.42 15.21
CA TRP A 101 -30.97 16.88 14.03
C TRP A 101 -32.26 17.55 14.54
N PRO A 102 -32.56 18.80 14.15
CA PRO A 102 -33.83 19.40 14.53
C PRO A 102 -34.94 18.51 13.95
N ARG A 103 -35.70 17.84 14.82
CA ARG A 103 -36.89 17.13 14.40
C ARG A 103 -37.84 18.18 13.82
N SER A 104 -38.17 18.05 12.54
CA SER A 104 -39.18 18.88 11.89
C SER A 104 -40.50 18.82 12.68
N PRO A 105 -41.23 19.94 12.81
CA PRO A 105 -42.52 19.94 13.50
C PRO A 105 -43.53 19.08 12.73
N PRO A 106 -44.49 18.43 13.42
CA PRO A 106 -45.51 17.63 12.76
C PRO A 106 -46.44 18.53 11.93
N CYS A 107 -46.81 18.04 10.74
CA CYS A 107 -47.92 18.55 9.93
C CYS A 107 -49.26 18.40 10.65
#